data_AF-A0A0B3AXK9-F1
#
_entry.id   AF-A0A0B3AXK9-F1
#
_cell.length_a   1.000
_cell.length_b   1.000
_cell.length_c   1.000
_cell.angle_alpha   90.00
_cell.angle_beta   90.00
_cell.angle_gamma   90.00
#
_symmetry.space_group_name_H-M   'P 1'
#
loop_
_entity.id
_entity.type
_entity.pdbx_description
1 polymer ?
#
loop_
_entity_poly.entity_id
_entity_poly.type
_entity_poly.pdbx_seq_one_letter_code
_entity_poly.pdbx_strand_id
1 'polypeptide(L)'
;MKKIENLEKKIKLENEIEFVKAIKTSRINVDNIFDDREIKENLLRDYKRYNKLNSFGKYKEIFEYCSDAKIGLAFKNNYRSALKKIKKGMREN
;
A
#
# COMPACT_ATOMS: atom_id res chain seq x y z
N MET A 1 22.11 -17.80 3.84
CA MET A 1 21.48 -16.93 2.80
C MET A 1 20.03 -17.31 2.50
N LYS A 2 19.69 -18.52 2.01
CA LYS A 2 18.28 -18.90 1.69
C LYS A 2 17.25 -18.73 2.82
N LYS A 3 17.62 -18.97 4.09
CA LYS A 3 16.72 -18.80 5.24
C LYS A 3 16.32 -17.33 5.49
N ILE A 4 17.25 -16.40 5.32
CA ILE A 4 16.99 -14.95 5.52
C ILE A 4 16.05 -14.45 4.42
N GLU A 5 16.29 -14.84 3.18
CA GLU A 5 15.43 -14.47 2.05
C GLU A 5 13.98 -14.97 2.22
N ASN A 6 13.80 -16.19 2.74
CA ASN A 6 12.47 -16.73 3.02
C ASN A 6 11.78 -15.98 4.17
N LEU A 7 12.51 -15.60 5.21
CA LEU A 7 11.98 -14.78 6.31
C LEU A 7 11.54 -13.39 5.82
N GLU A 8 12.35 -12.74 4.98
CA GLU A 8 12.01 -11.44 4.39
C GLU A 8 10.74 -11.52 3.51
N LYS A 9 10.60 -12.59 2.73
CA LYS A 9 9.39 -12.83 1.93
C LYS A 9 8.16 -13.00 2.81
N LYS A 10 8.28 -13.74 3.92
CA LYS A 10 7.19 -13.94 4.89
C LYS A 10 6.77 -12.63 5.56
N ILE A 11 7.73 -11.85 6.07
CA ILE A 11 7.46 -10.54 6.70
C ILE A 11 6.78 -9.59 5.70
N LYS A 12 7.24 -9.56 4.44
CA LYS A 12 6.60 -8.76 3.39
C LYS A 12 5.15 -9.19 3.17
N LEU A 13 4.88 -10.49 3.07
CA LEU A 13 3.54 -11.02 2.88
C LEU A 13 2.61 -10.69 4.07
N GLU A 14 3.11 -10.82 5.30
CA GLU A 14 2.38 -10.45 6.51
C GLU A 14 2.02 -8.96 6.51
N ASN A 15 2.95 -8.07 6.13
CA ASN A 15 2.66 -6.64 5.97
C ASN A 15 1.60 -6.35 4.89
N GLU A 16 1.58 -7.11 3.78
CA GLU A 16 0.51 -6.99 2.78
C GLU A 16 -0.86 -7.38 3.36
N ILE A 17 -0.91 -8.44 4.16
CA ILE A 17 -2.13 -8.92 4.82
C ILE A 17 -2.66 -7.90 5.82
N GLU A 18 -1.79 -7.38 6.69
CA GLU A 18 -2.16 -6.39 7.71
C GLU A 18 -2.64 -5.08 7.08
N PHE A 19 -2.00 -4.63 6.00
CA PHE A 19 -2.48 -3.49 5.23
C PHE A 19 -3.91 -3.70 4.71
N VAL A 20 -4.19 -4.85 4.09
CA VAL A 20 -5.52 -5.17 3.56
C VAL A 20 -6.56 -5.27 4.68
N LYS A 21 -6.21 -5.84 5.84
CA LYS A 21 -7.10 -5.89 7.01
C LYS A 21 -7.43 -4.49 7.52
N ALA A 22 -6.43 -3.63 7.70
CA ALA A 22 -6.63 -2.26 8.17
C ALA A 22 -7.59 -1.46 7.28
N ILE A 23 -7.48 -1.63 5.95
CA ILE A 23 -8.38 -1.01 4.97
C ILE A 23 -9.81 -1.53 5.10
N LYS A 24 -9.99 -2.84 5.29
CA LYS A 24 -11.32 -3.42 5.49
C LYS A 24 -11.96 -2.95 6.79
N THR A 25 -11.16 -2.80 7.85
CA THR A 25 -11.62 -2.29 9.15
C THR A 25 -12.03 -0.82 9.07
N SER A 26 -11.31 0.01 8.32
CA SER A 26 -11.63 1.44 8.17
C SER A 26 -12.86 1.73 7.31
N ARG A 27 -13.42 0.72 6.62
CA ARG A 27 -14.62 0.84 5.77
C ARG A 27 -14.55 1.91 4.67
N ILE A 28 -13.34 2.33 4.30
CA ILE A 28 -13.12 3.34 3.25
C ILE A 28 -13.44 2.78 1.87
N ASN A 29 -13.92 3.65 0.98
CA ASN A 29 -14.13 3.28 -0.42
C ASN A 29 -12.80 3.37 -1.17
N VAL A 30 -12.19 2.21 -1.45
CA VAL A 30 -10.91 2.13 -2.17
C VAL A 30 -11.00 2.61 -3.62
N ASP A 31 -12.19 2.53 -4.24
CA ASP A 31 -12.37 2.91 -5.63
C ASP A 31 -12.67 4.40 -5.83
N ASN A 32 -13.17 5.10 -4.80
CA ASN A 32 -13.27 6.55 -4.82
C ASN A 32 -11.88 7.16 -4.58
N ILE A 33 -11.34 7.92 -5.54
CA ILE A 33 -9.99 8.49 -5.43
C ILE A 33 -9.94 9.83 -4.70
N PHE A 34 -11.08 10.48 -4.44
CA PHE A 34 -11.11 11.83 -3.86
C PHE A 34 -11.51 11.84 -2.38
N ASP A 35 -12.21 10.81 -1.90
CA ASP A 35 -12.64 10.73 -0.49
C ASP A 35 -11.53 10.22 0.44
N ASP A 36 -11.73 10.36 1.75
CA ASP A 36 -10.93 9.71 2.80
C ASP A 36 -9.42 10.01 2.71
N ARG A 37 -9.02 11.20 2.23
CA ARG A 37 -7.62 11.57 2.01
C ARG A 37 -6.73 11.24 3.21
N GLU A 38 -7.09 11.75 4.38
CA GLU A 38 -6.30 11.61 5.61
C GLU A 38 -6.14 10.14 6.02
N ILE A 39 -7.23 9.37 5.99
CA ILE A 39 -7.21 7.95 6.34
C ILE A 39 -6.33 7.17 5.36
N LYS A 40 -6.45 7.45 4.06
CA LYS A 40 -5.65 6.81 3.01
C LYS A 40 -4.17 7.13 3.16
N GLU A 41 -3.83 8.37 3.47
CA GLU A 41 -2.46 8.79 3.74
C GLU A 41 -1.88 8.07 4.97
N ASN A 42 -2.61 8.06 6.09
CA ASN A 42 -2.19 7.39 7.32
C ASN A 42 -1.92 5.89 7.08
N LEU A 43 -2.84 5.20 6.39
CA LEU A 43 -2.67 3.78 6.06
C LEU A 43 -1.48 3.52 5.11
N LEU A 44 -1.20 4.41 4.16
CA LEU A 44 -0.02 4.28 3.32
C LEU A 44 1.28 4.51 4.10
N ARG A 45 1.28 5.50 5.00
CA ARG A 45 2.44 5.82 5.84
C ARG A 45 2.79 4.65 6.75
N ASP A 46 1.79 4.07 7.41
CA ASP A 46 2.00 3.04 8.44
C ASP A 46 2.45 1.70 7.84
N TYR A 47 1.86 1.30 6.71
CA TYR A 47 2.07 -0.05 6.17
C TYR A 47 2.94 -0.13 4.93
N LYS A 48 3.03 0.95 4.15
CA LYS A 48 3.81 0.95 2.90
C LYS A 48 5.14 1.68 3.04
N ARG A 49 5.38 2.51 4.05
CA ARG A 49 6.69 3.17 4.30
C ARG A 49 7.32 3.81 3.04
N TYR A 50 6.51 4.40 2.16
CA TYR A 50 7.01 5.08 0.96
C TYR A 50 6.56 6.54 0.92
N ASN A 51 7.47 7.46 1.25
CA ASN A 51 7.31 8.92 1.07
C ASN A 51 7.31 9.35 -0.42
N LYS A 52 6.94 8.47 -1.36
CA LYS A 52 7.15 8.68 -2.81
C LYS A 52 5.94 8.16 -3.58
N LEU A 53 5.08 9.07 -4.03
CA LEU A 53 3.91 8.71 -4.84
C LEU A 53 4.07 8.95 -6.35
N ASN A 54 5.00 9.81 -6.79
CA ASN A 54 5.21 10.03 -8.22
C ASN A 54 6.19 9.02 -8.83
N SER A 55 5.68 8.33 -9.84
CA SER A 55 6.51 7.78 -10.92
C SER A 55 6.55 8.85 -12.02
N PHE A 56 7.74 9.21 -12.50
CA PHE A 56 8.08 10.28 -13.46
C PHE A 56 8.39 11.66 -12.86
N GLY A 57 9.70 11.94 -12.70
CA GLY A 57 10.24 13.26 -12.35
C GLY A 57 11.39 13.18 -11.34
N LYS A 58 12.38 14.09 -11.47
CA LYS A 58 13.50 14.23 -10.51
C LYS A 58 13.05 14.66 -9.11
N TYR A 59 11.79 15.09 -8.94
CA TYR A 59 11.23 15.56 -7.68
C TYR A 59 10.24 14.55 -7.09
N LYS A 60 10.56 14.08 -5.88
CA LYS A 60 9.71 13.22 -5.06
C LYS A 60 8.80 14.13 -4.23
N GLU A 61 7.49 14.11 -4.48
CA GLU A 61 6.53 14.82 -3.62
C GLU A 61 6.29 14.00 -2.35
N ILE A 62 6.37 14.68 -1.20
CA ILE A 62 5.88 14.17 0.10
C ILE A 62 4.34 14.15 0.03
N PHE A 63 3.68 13.24 0.76
CA PHE A 63 2.21 13.11 0.75
C PHE A 63 1.48 14.44 0.96
N GLU A 64 2.00 15.29 1.87
CA GLU A 64 1.50 16.63 2.16
C GLU A 64 1.35 17.52 0.90
N TYR A 65 2.24 17.37 -0.08
CA TYR A 65 2.24 18.13 -1.33
C TYR A 65 1.55 17.40 -2.49
N CYS A 66 1.01 16.19 -2.26
CA CYS A 66 0.29 15.44 -3.28
C CYS A 66 -1.17 15.89 -3.35
N SER A 67 -1.73 15.95 -4.56
CA SER A 67 -3.18 16.13 -4.74
C SER A 67 -3.96 14.90 -4.26
N ASP A 68 -5.23 15.09 -3.89
CA ASP A 68 -6.14 14.01 -3.44
C ASP A 68 -6.17 12.86 -4.44
N ALA A 69 -6.30 13.20 -5.73
CA ALA A 69 -6.31 12.24 -6.82
C ALA A 69 -5.05 11.34 -6.83
N LYS A 70 -3.87 11.90 -6.56
CA LYS A 70 -2.61 11.13 -6.51
C LYS A 70 -2.60 10.19 -5.30
N ILE A 71 -3.01 10.67 -4.13
CA ILE A 71 -3.10 9.85 -2.92
C ILE A 71 -4.10 8.73 -3.12
N GLY A 72 -5.31 9.02 -3.60
CA GLY A 72 -6.35 8.04 -3.88
C GLY A 72 -5.92 7.00 -4.92
N LEU A 73 -5.27 7.43 -6.01
CA LEU A 73 -4.78 6.51 -7.03
C LEU A 73 -3.66 5.61 -6.49
N ALA A 74 -2.70 6.17 -5.76
CA ALA A 74 -1.64 5.41 -5.12
C ALA A 74 -2.20 4.41 -4.11
N PHE A 75 -3.17 4.84 -3.30
CA PHE A 75 -3.85 4.00 -2.32
C PHE A 75 -4.53 2.81 -2.99
N LYS A 76 -5.36 3.07 -4.01
CA LYS A 76 -6.04 2.05 -4.83
C LYS A 76 -5.08 1.05 -5.46
N ASN A 77 -3.98 1.55 -6.04
CA ASN A 77 -2.96 0.71 -6.67
C ASN A 77 -2.23 -0.16 -5.64
N ASN A 78 -1.88 0.38 -4.48
CA ASN A 78 -1.25 -0.37 -3.40
C ASN A 78 -2.18 -1.46 -2.87
N TYR A 79 -3.47 -1.17 -2.69
CA TYR A 79 -4.46 -2.16 -2.26
C TYR A 79 -4.60 -3.31 -3.26
N ARG A 80 -4.77 -3.01 -4.54
CA ARG A 80 -4.87 -4.03 -5.60
C ARG A 80 -3.58 -4.86 -5.71
N SER A 81 -2.42 -4.22 -5.58
CA SER A 81 -1.12 -4.90 -5.56
C SER A 81 -0.99 -5.83 -4.35
N ALA A 82 -1.40 -5.39 -3.17
CA ALA A 82 -1.41 -6.19 -1.95
C ALA A 82 -2.26 -7.46 -2.11
N LEU A 83 -3.49 -7.33 -2.58
CA LEU A 83 -4.37 -8.47 -2.85
C LEU A 83 -3.75 -9.47 -3.83
N LYS A 84 -3.09 -8.98 -4.89
CA LYS A 84 -2.41 -9.84 -5.87
C LYS A 84 -1.24 -10.60 -5.24
N LYS A 85 -0.43 -9.93 -4.41
CA LYS A 85 0.70 -10.57 -3.70
C LYS A 85 0.23 -11.61 -2.71
N ILE A 86 -0.82 -11.32 -1.94
CA ILE A 86 -1.44 -12.28 -1.00
C ILE A 86 -1.89 -13.53 -1.76
N LYS A 87 -2.67 -13.35 -2.83
CA LYS A 87 -3.16 -14.46 -3.66
C LYS A 87 -2.02 -15.29 -4.25
N LYS A 88 -0.91 -14.66 -4.65
CA LYS A 88 0.28 -15.36 -5.15
C LYS A 88 0.97 -16.15 -4.02
N GLY A 89 1.22 -15.52 -2.87
CA GLY A 89 1.86 -16.18 -1.73
C GLY A 89 1.07 -17.35 -1.16
N MET A 90 -0.26 -17.32 -1.25
CA MET A 90 -1.11 -18.46 -0.87
C MET A 90 -1.06 -19.65 -1.84
N ARG A 91 -0.62 -19.45 -3.09
CA ARG A 91 -0.52 -20.54 -4.09
C ARG A 91 0.84 -21.23 -4.09
N GLU A 92 1.84 -20.57 -3.52
CA GLU A 92 3.23 -21.05 -3.45
C GLU A 92 3.54 -21.77 -2.12
N ASN A 93 2.57 -21.81 -1.19
CA ASN A 93 2.58 -22.63 0.03
C ASN A 93 1.59 -23.79 -0.12
#